data_AF-A0A2N6FK53-F1
#
_entry.id   AF-A0A2N6FK53-F1
#
_cell.length_a   1.000
_cell.length_b   1.000
_cell.length_c   1.000
_cell.angle_alpha   90.00
_cell.angle_beta   90.00
_cell.angle_gamma   90.00
#
_symmetry.space_group_name_H-M   'P 1'
#
loop_
_entity.id
_entity.type
_entity.pdbx_description
1 polymer ?
#
loop_
_entity_poly.entity_id
_entity_poly.type
_entity_poly.pdbx_seq_one_letter_code
_entity_poly.pdbx_strand_id
1 'polypeptide(L)'
;MNYPVWYLPETGGGLLIALIAITHVFVAHFAVGGGLYLVLTERKGLRENNPDILAFTKRHTRFFMLVTMVYGGITGVGIWFIISLVQPAATSLLIHTFVYGWAAEWVWFLVEITALLVYYYTFDRMDSRTHQAVGWIYFVAAWLSLFLINGIIDFMLTPGAWVVDHNFWSGFFNPSFWPSLFFRTFLSFMLAGLYAFVTCAFLKDPGFKAKMTRYSGTWALGSLTLMLPCAYWYFAILPEPARALVTGSSPTIRAAGEFALYAMVATMILLLLLTVIRPAYNSKAVAILALVPAFLLLGAFEWTREAARRPFVLNQVMYSNGVTLAEAEELQGESFLARTKWAAVHEVSDENLTRAGAELFKFQCYACHTIGGLNNDILPKTAAMDFPTLHGYLLNVIHKRPYMQPFLGTEEEAAALAAYIVGELHGKDVDPALLEAPTGQGQKLYEENCVGCHGLDIIEEWAQGLTLSEIIAGLESLSSLNDMMENFSGTTAEKELLAGFFQSPRAQPLSDVETGRAIFEQNCTGCHGSDVIVDWSQGRSVKAIAEALVALGKLNPMMAGLSLDDAERQAVAAWALSGREGEEQ
;
A
#
# COMPACT_ATOMS: atom_id res chain seq x y z
N MET A 1 -18.89 10.87 4.25
CA MET A 1 -19.03 9.76 3.25
C MET A 1 -20.24 9.95 2.32
N ASN A 2 -20.02 10.41 1.08
CA ASN A 2 -21.09 10.81 0.16
C ASN A 2 -21.37 9.85 -1.01
N TYR A 3 -20.55 8.81 -1.20
CA TYR A 3 -20.58 7.96 -2.39
C TYR A 3 -20.88 6.49 -2.06
N PRO A 4 -21.56 5.76 -2.96
CA PRO A 4 -21.71 4.32 -2.83
C PRO A 4 -20.36 3.62 -3.04
N VAL A 5 -20.21 2.43 -2.43
CA VAL A 5 -19.03 1.57 -2.61
C VAL A 5 -19.34 0.48 -3.62
N TRP A 6 -18.51 0.38 -4.67
CA TRP A 6 -18.52 -0.77 -5.57
C TRP A 6 -17.84 -1.97 -4.89
N TYR A 7 -18.63 -2.77 -4.19
CA TYR A 7 -18.13 -3.82 -3.30
C TYR A 7 -17.85 -5.13 -4.06
N LEU A 8 -16.56 -5.44 -4.22
CA LEU A 8 -16.02 -6.68 -4.82
C LEU A 8 -15.03 -7.32 -3.84
N PRO A 9 -15.49 -8.03 -2.81
CA PRO A 9 -14.68 -8.43 -1.66
C PRO A 9 -13.51 -9.36 -2.01
N GLU A 10 -13.65 -10.23 -3.01
CA GLU A 10 -12.62 -11.21 -3.39
C GLU A 10 -11.55 -10.61 -4.30
N THR A 11 -11.89 -9.60 -5.09
CA THR A 11 -10.96 -8.99 -6.06
C THR A 11 -10.32 -7.71 -5.52
N GLY A 12 -11.12 -6.86 -4.87
CA GLY A 12 -10.70 -5.54 -4.39
C GLY A 12 -10.52 -4.51 -5.50
N GLY A 13 -11.01 -3.29 -5.27
CA GLY A 13 -10.88 -2.20 -6.25
C GLY A 13 -9.42 -1.81 -6.56
N GLY A 14 -8.52 -1.91 -5.58
CA GLY A 14 -7.10 -1.60 -5.75
C GLY A 14 -6.39 -2.49 -6.79
N LEU A 15 -6.77 -3.76 -6.92
CA LEU A 15 -6.21 -4.67 -7.93
C LEU A 15 -6.63 -4.26 -9.34
N LEU A 16 -7.90 -3.87 -9.52
CA LEU A 16 -8.41 -3.39 -10.79
C LEU A 16 -7.70 -2.11 -11.23
N ILE A 17 -7.49 -1.16 -10.31
CA ILE A 17 -6.69 0.05 -10.55
C ILE A 17 -5.27 -0.34 -10.96
N ALA A 18 -4.59 -1.23 -10.22
CA ALA A 18 -3.23 -1.63 -10.53
C ALA A 18 -3.11 -2.26 -11.93
N LEU A 19 -4.02 -3.16 -12.29
CA LEU A 19 -4.01 -3.83 -13.58
C LEU A 19 -4.17 -2.84 -14.75
N ILE A 20 -5.16 -1.95 -14.69
CA ILE A 20 -5.39 -0.99 -15.77
C ILE A 20 -4.32 0.10 -15.81
N ALA A 21 -3.90 0.62 -14.65
CA ALA A 21 -2.92 1.70 -14.55
C ALA A 21 -1.54 1.24 -15.01
N ILE A 22 -1.02 0.11 -14.51
CA ILE A 22 0.33 -0.35 -14.88
C ILE A 22 0.41 -0.62 -16.39
N THR A 23 -0.60 -1.27 -16.95
CA THR A 23 -0.60 -1.61 -18.39
C THR A 23 -0.80 -0.39 -19.28
N HIS A 24 -1.65 0.55 -18.88
CA HIS A 24 -1.80 1.83 -19.58
C HIS A 24 -0.52 2.65 -19.53
N VAL A 25 0.03 2.86 -18.33
CA VAL A 25 1.21 3.70 -18.09
C VAL A 25 2.43 3.17 -18.84
N PHE A 26 2.60 1.83 -18.93
CA PHE A 26 3.66 1.21 -19.72
C PHE A 26 3.58 1.54 -21.22
N VAL A 27 2.36 1.66 -21.77
CA VAL A 27 2.14 2.06 -23.17
C VAL A 27 2.16 3.57 -23.35
N ALA A 28 1.65 4.33 -22.38
CA ALA A 28 1.70 5.79 -22.40
C ALA A 28 3.14 6.32 -22.36
N HIS A 29 4.01 5.73 -21.53
CA HIS A 29 5.44 6.09 -21.52
C HIS A 29 6.13 5.71 -22.84
N PHE A 30 5.70 4.62 -23.49
CA PHE A 30 6.13 4.33 -24.86
C PHE A 30 5.65 5.38 -25.85
N ALA A 31 4.42 5.90 -25.74
CA ALA A 31 3.93 6.99 -26.58
C ALA A 31 4.82 8.24 -26.47
N VAL A 32 5.11 8.68 -25.24
CA VAL A 32 5.96 9.84 -24.97
C VAL A 32 7.36 9.66 -25.54
N GLY A 33 8.06 8.59 -25.15
CA GLY A 33 9.45 8.39 -25.57
C GLY A 33 9.58 7.97 -27.03
N GLY A 34 8.63 7.19 -27.53
CA GLY A 34 8.60 6.74 -28.91
C GLY A 34 8.37 7.89 -29.90
N GLY A 35 7.65 8.93 -29.50
CA GLY A 35 7.55 10.18 -30.27
C GLY A 35 8.91 10.80 -30.57
N LEU A 36 9.74 10.96 -29.54
CA LEU A 36 11.11 11.46 -29.70
C LEU A 36 11.98 10.51 -30.53
N TYR A 37 11.85 9.21 -30.27
CA TYR A 37 12.59 8.19 -31.01
C TYR A 37 12.26 8.21 -32.50
N LEU A 38 10.99 8.34 -32.89
CA LEU A 38 10.54 8.39 -34.28
C LEU A 38 11.17 9.56 -35.04
N VAL A 39 11.00 10.78 -34.53
CA VAL A 39 11.48 11.99 -35.21
C VAL A 39 13.00 11.99 -35.33
N LEU A 40 13.73 11.49 -34.32
CA LEU A 40 15.18 11.39 -34.38
C LEU A 40 15.68 10.25 -35.27
N THR A 41 14.96 9.13 -35.36
CA THR A 41 15.31 8.01 -36.25
C THR A 41 15.09 8.40 -37.71
N GLU A 42 14.00 9.10 -38.02
CA GLU A 42 13.81 9.70 -39.35
C GLU A 42 14.93 10.70 -39.68
N ARG A 43 15.24 11.62 -38.76
CA ARG A 43 16.33 12.59 -38.94
C ARG A 43 17.67 11.90 -39.21
N LYS A 44 17.94 10.79 -38.53
CA LYS A 44 19.11 9.95 -38.77
C LYS A 44 19.09 9.36 -40.19
N GLY A 45 17.97 8.81 -40.63
CA GLY A 45 17.80 8.27 -41.99
C GLY A 45 18.04 9.33 -43.07
N LEU A 46 17.51 10.54 -42.87
CA LEU A 46 17.72 11.68 -43.76
C LEU A 46 19.19 12.13 -43.76
N ARG A 47 19.80 12.30 -42.59
CA ARG A 47 21.20 12.75 -42.46
C ARG A 47 22.20 11.76 -43.06
N GLU A 48 21.93 10.47 -42.93
CA GLU A 48 22.76 9.40 -43.49
C GLU A 48 22.41 9.06 -44.95
N ASN A 49 21.39 9.71 -45.54
CA ASN A 49 20.81 9.34 -46.84
C ASN A 49 20.54 7.83 -46.96
N ASN A 50 19.99 7.24 -45.89
CA ASN A 50 19.82 5.79 -45.76
C ASN A 50 18.33 5.41 -45.90
N PRO A 51 17.91 4.85 -47.05
CA PRO A 51 16.51 4.49 -47.28
C PRO A 51 16.01 3.36 -46.38
N ASP A 52 16.90 2.46 -45.93
CA ASP A 52 16.51 1.36 -45.04
C ASP A 52 16.11 1.87 -43.64
N ILE A 53 16.79 2.91 -43.14
CA ILE A 53 16.42 3.57 -41.88
C ILE A 53 15.05 4.24 -42.01
N LEU A 54 14.78 4.93 -43.12
CA LEU A 54 13.48 5.56 -43.36
C LEU A 54 12.36 4.52 -43.47
N ALA A 55 12.59 3.43 -44.19
CA ALA A 55 11.65 2.32 -44.29
C ALA A 55 11.40 1.65 -42.92
N PHE A 56 12.45 1.48 -42.11
CA PHE A 56 12.33 1.03 -40.73
C PHE A 56 11.47 1.98 -39.91
N THR A 57 11.74 3.28 -39.94
CA THR A 57 10.99 4.29 -39.18
C THR A 57 9.52 4.28 -39.56
N LYS A 58 9.18 4.22 -40.86
CA LYS A 58 7.79 4.12 -41.31
C LYS A 58 7.10 2.87 -40.79
N ARG A 59 7.77 1.72 -40.81
CA ARG A 59 7.23 0.47 -40.27
C ARG A 59 7.07 0.53 -38.75
N HIS A 60 8.05 1.10 -38.04
CA HIS A 60 7.99 1.30 -36.60
C HIS A 60 6.87 2.27 -36.23
N THR A 61 6.64 3.33 -37.00
CA THR A 61 5.53 4.28 -36.83
C THR A 61 4.17 3.58 -36.90
N ARG A 62 3.98 2.62 -37.82
CA ARG A 62 2.75 1.82 -37.87
C ARG A 62 2.54 1.02 -36.59
N PHE A 63 3.59 0.35 -36.11
CA PHE A 63 3.54 -0.42 -34.86
C PHE A 63 3.24 0.48 -33.67
N PHE A 64 3.98 1.59 -33.57
CA PHE A 64 3.81 2.63 -32.58
C PHE A 64 2.35 3.11 -32.54
N MET A 65 1.82 3.58 -33.67
CA MET A 65 0.44 4.06 -33.79
C MET A 65 -0.59 3.03 -33.33
N LEU A 66 -0.47 1.76 -33.74
CA LEU A 66 -1.43 0.73 -33.32
C LEU A 66 -1.39 0.46 -31.81
N VAL A 67 -0.20 0.45 -31.22
CA VAL A 67 -0.05 0.20 -29.78
C VAL A 67 -0.47 1.41 -28.96
N THR A 68 0.06 2.60 -29.27
CA THR A 68 -0.14 3.79 -28.44
C THR A 68 -1.53 4.39 -28.62
N MET A 69 -2.03 4.51 -29.86
CA MET A 69 -3.33 5.11 -30.12
C MET A 69 -4.49 4.18 -29.76
N VAL A 70 -4.43 2.90 -30.16
CA VAL A 70 -5.56 1.98 -29.96
C VAL A 70 -5.56 1.42 -28.54
N TYR A 71 -4.49 0.70 -28.17
CA TYR A 71 -4.42 0.11 -26.83
C TYR A 71 -4.26 1.19 -25.76
N GLY A 72 -3.38 2.17 -25.96
CA GLY A 72 -3.20 3.29 -25.03
C GLY A 72 -4.48 4.12 -24.87
N GLY A 73 -5.17 4.45 -25.97
CA GLY A 73 -6.44 5.19 -25.92
C GLY A 73 -7.55 4.46 -25.17
N ILE A 74 -7.76 3.17 -25.44
CA ILE A 74 -8.79 2.36 -24.76
C ILE A 74 -8.48 2.23 -23.27
N THR A 75 -7.23 1.91 -22.92
CA THR A 75 -6.83 1.75 -21.52
C THR A 75 -6.85 3.07 -20.74
N GLY A 76 -6.57 4.19 -21.40
CA GLY A 76 -6.65 5.53 -20.77
C GLY A 76 -8.08 5.90 -20.39
N VAL A 77 -9.04 5.64 -21.28
CA VAL A 77 -10.48 5.75 -20.95
C VAL A 77 -10.84 4.77 -19.82
N GLY A 78 -10.31 3.55 -19.85
CA GLY A 78 -10.52 2.54 -18.81
C GLY A 78 -10.10 3.00 -17.42
N ILE A 79 -8.98 3.72 -17.28
CA ILE A 79 -8.55 4.28 -15.98
C ILE A 79 -9.64 5.17 -15.40
N TRP A 80 -10.17 6.12 -16.19
CA TRP A 80 -11.20 7.05 -15.72
C TRP A 80 -12.43 6.35 -15.18
N PHE A 81 -12.90 5.30 -15.84
CA PHE A 81 -14.01 4.49 -15.35
C PHE A 81 -13.66 3.80 -14.03
N ILE A 82 -12.51 3.12 -13.96
CA ILE A 82 -12.13 2.35 -12.78
C ILE A 82 -11.88 3.24 -11.56
N ILE A 83 -11.15 4.35 -11.69
CA ILE A 83 -10.88 5.25 -10.55
C ILE A 83 -12.16 5.92 -10.05
N SER A 84 -13.11 6.22 -10.94
CA SER A 84 -14.40 6.83 -10.55
C SER A 84 -15.29 5.86 -9.78
N LEU A 85 -15.21 4.56 -10.09
CA LEU A 85 -15.97 3.52 -9.38
C LEU A 85 -15.30 3.09 -8.08
N VAL A 86 -13.98 2.95 -8.08
CA VAL A 86 -13.23 2.44 -6.93
C VAL A 86 -12.95 3.54 -5.91
N GLN A 87 -12.62 4.75 -6.36
CA GLN A 87 -12.30 5.87 -5.47
C GLN A 87 -12.97 7.19 -5.92
N PRO A 88 -14.30 7.28 -5.84
CA PRO A 88 -15.05 8.47 -6.27
C PRO A 88 -14.69 9.72 -5.46
N ALA A 89 -14.47 9.61 -4.15
CA ALA A 89 -14.16 10.76 -3.29
C ALA A 89 -12.84 11.44 -3.69
N ALA A 90 -11.77 10.67 -3.82
CA ALA A 90 -10.47 11.22 -4.23
C ALA A 90 -10.51 11.72 -5.68
N THR A 91 -11.16 10.98 -6.58
CA THR A 91 -11.33 11.40 -7.98
C THR A 91 -12.08 12.73 -8.07
N SER A 92 -13.16 12.89 -7.31
CA SER A 92 -13.91 14.14 -7.22
C SER A 92 -13.03 15.29 -6.73
N LEU A 93 -12.25 15.10 -5.65
CA LEU A 93 -11.37 16.14 -5.14
C LEU A 93 -10.32 16.56 -6.20
N LEU A 94 -9.68 15.58 -6.85
CA LEU A 94 -8.71 15.85 -7.91
C LEU A 94 -9.31 16.63 -9.08
N ILE A 95 -10.56 16.34 -9.47
CA ILE A 95 -11.27 17.08 -10.52
C ILE A 95 -11.50 18.53 -10.06
N HIS A 96 -12.03 18.76 -8.86
CA HIS A 96 -12.31 20.12 -8.38
C HIS A 96 -11.03 20.95 -8.24
N THR A 97 -9.90 20.32 -7.90
CA THR A 97 -8.60 20.99 -7.80
C THR A 97 -7.95 21.22 -9.18
N PHE A 98 -8.00 20.24 -10.08
CA PHE A 98 -7.18 20.22 -11.30
C PHE A 98 -7.96 20.09 -12.61
N VAL A 99 -9.24 20.45 -12.66
CA VAL A 99 -10.08 20.34 -13.88
C VAL A 99 -9.40 20.94 -15.12
N TYR A 100 -8.74 22.10 -14.98
CA TYR A 100 -8.04 22.74 -16.10
C TYR A 100 -6.74 22.03 -16.48
N GLY A 101 -6.06 21.38 -15.53
CA GLY A 101 -4.90 20.54 -15.82
C GLY A 101 -5.27 19.30 -16.65
N TRP A 102 -6.33 18.61 -16.24
CA TRP A 102 -6.91 17.50 -17.01
C TRP A 102 -7.44 17.95 -18.38
N ALA A 103 -8.17 19.05 -18.45
CA ALA A 103 -8.68 19.57 -19.72
C ALA A 103 -7.52 19.91 -20.69
N ALA A 104 -6.45 20.52 -20.19
CA ALA A 104 -5.25 20.79 -20.98
C ALA A 104 -4.59 19.49 -21.47
N GLU A 105 -4.52 18.46 -20.63
CA GLU A 105 -3.96 17.15 -21.01
C GLU A 105 -4.75 16.55 -22.18
N TRP A 106 -6.09 16.60 -22.14
CA TRP A 106 -6.94 16.07 -23.21
C TRP A 106 -6.77 16.83 -24.54
N VAL A 107 -6.53 18.14 -24.48
CA VAL A 107 -6.20 18.93 -25.68
C VAL A 107 -4.87 18.48 -26.26
N TRP A 108 -3.83 18.29 -25.43
CA TRP A 108 -2.55 17.78 -25.89
C TRP A 108 -2.64 16.37 -26.43
N PHE A 109 -3.45 15.51 -25.82
CA PHE A 109 -3.73 14.16 -26.33
C PHE A 109 -4.40 14.17 -27.71
N LEU A 110 -5.35 15.10 -27.95
CA LEU A 110 -5.96 15.28 -29.28
C LEU A 110 -4.94 15.75 -30.33
N VAL A 111 -4.08 16.71 -29.96
CA VAL A 111 -2.98 17.20 -30.82
C VAL A 111 -2.02 16.05 -31.12
N GLU A 112 -1.68 15.25 -30.11
CA GLU A 112 -0.82 14.07 -30.23
C GLU A 112 -1.39 13.07 -31.25
N ILE A 113 -2.64 12.63 -31.09
CA ILE A 113 -3.28 11.68 -32.03
C ILE A 113 -3.30 12.25 -33.45
N THR A 114 -3.69 13.52 -33.59
CA THR A 114 -3.78 14.17 -34.91
C THR A 114 -2.40 14.22 -35.57
N ALA A 115 -1.37 14.66 -34.84
CA ALA A 115 0.00 14.70 -35.34
C ALA A 115 0.51 13.31 -35.72
N LEU A 116 0.20 12.27 -34.94
CA LEU A 116 0.61 10.90 -35.24
C LEU A 116 -0.01 10.36 -36.53
N LEU A 117 -1.31 10.60 -36.73
CA LEU A 117 -2.02 10.19 -37.95
C LEU A 117 -1.44 10.92 -39.17
N VAL A 118 -1.24 12.24 -39.08
CA VAL A 118 -0.62 13.01 -40.15
C VAL A 118 0.79 12.49 -40.43
N TYR A 119 1.62 12.29 -39.41
CA TYR A 119 2.97 11.75 -39.53
C TYR A 119 2.96 10.39 -40.26
N TYR A 120 2.15 9.43 -39.80
CA TYR A 120 2.10 8.11 -40.42
C TYR A 120 1.61 8.11 -41.87
N TYR A 121 0.50 8.78 -42.15
CA TYR A 121 -0.13 8.73 -43.49
C TYR A 121 0.57 9.61 -44.52
N THR A 122 1.40 10.56 -44.10
CA THR A 122 2.12 11.47 -45.00
C THR A 122 3.61 11.18 -45.12
N PHE A 123 4.11 10.10 -44.53
CA PHE A 123 5.55 9.74 -44.48
C PHE A 123 6.29 9.80 -45.83
N ASP A 124 5.66 9.36 -46.93
CA ASP A 124 6.25 9.41 -48.28
C ASP A 124 5.61 10.49 -49.19
N ARG A 125 4.77 11.36 -48.62
CA ARG A 125 3.96 12.34 -49.37
C ARG A 125 4.30 13.78 -49.01
N MET A 126 4.71 14.02 -47.76
CA MET A 126 5.08 15.33 -47.25
C MET A 126 6.58 15.54 -47.40
N ASP A 127 7.01 16.79 -47.60
CA ASP A 127 8.44 17.10 -47.58
C ASP A 127 9.05 16.79 -46.19
N SER A 128 10.34 16.45 -46.17
CA SER A 128 10.99 15.98 -44.95
C SER A 128 11.05 17.04 -43.83
N ARG A 129 11.02 18.34 -44.17
CA ARG A 129 11.12 19.40 -43.17
C ARG A 129 9.80 19.55 -42.41
N THR A 130 8.70 19.59 -43.13
CA THR A 130 7.35 19.65 -42.57
C THR A 130 7.02 18.34 -41.87
N HIS A 131 7.39 17.20 -42.44
CA HIS A 131 7.16 15.90 -41.81
C HIS A 131 7.90 15.76 -40.46
N GLN A 132 9.17 16.20 -40.40
CA GLN A 132 9.91 16.32 -39.14
C GLN A 132 9.24 17.27 -38.15
N ALA A 133 8.70 18.41 -38.60
CA ALA A 133 7.98 19.34 -37.73
C ALA A 133 6.73 18.69 -37.11
N VAL A 134 5.96 17.91 -37.88
CA VAL A 134 4.84 17.11 -37.36
C VAL A 134 5.31 16.12 -36.30
N GLY A 135 6.43 15.44 -36.53
CA GLY A 135 7.03 14.53 -35.54
C GLY A 135 7.43 15.23 -34.23
N TRP A 136 7.94 16.47 -34.31
CA TRP A 136 8.22 17.28 -33.11
C TRP A 136 6.95 17.77 -32.40
N ILE A 137 5.91 18.13 -33.15
CA ILE A 137 4.60 18.48 -32.59
C ILE A 137 4.05 17.30 -31.79
N TYR A 138 4.11 16.09 -32.35
CA TYR A 138 3.74 14.87 -31.64
C TYR A 138 4.51 14.73 -30.32
N PHE A 139 5.85 14.77 -30.37
CA PHE A 139 6.67 14.56 -29.19
C PHE A 139 6.40 15.60 -28.09
N VAL A 140 6.30 16.87 -28.45
CA VAL A 140 6.02 17.95 -27.49
C VAL A 140 4.64 17.78 -26.88
N ALA A 141 3.62 17.44 -27.68
CA ALA A 141 2.26 17.20 -27.18
C ALA A 141 2.21 15.99 -26.22
N ALA A 142 2.86 14.88 -26.57
CA ALA A 142 2.93 13.70 -25.71
C ALA A 142 3.68 14.00 -24.40
N TRP A 143 4.80 14.72 -24.47
CA TRP A 143 5.55 15.12 -23.28
C TRP A 143 4.76 16.12 -22.40
N LEU A 144 4.00 17.03 -22.99
CA LEU A 144 3.11 17.93 -22.24
C LEU A 144 1.95 17.18 -21.57
N SER A 145 1.45 16.11 -22.17
CA SER A 145 0.49 15.21 -21.52
C SER A 145 1.11 14.57 -20.28
N LEU A 146 2.34 14.01 -20.40
CA LEU A 146 3.10 13.50 -19.25
C LEU A 146 3.33 14.59 -18.18
N PHE A 147 3.73 15.80 -18.58
CA PHE A 147 3.96 16.93 -17.68
C PHE A 147 2.72 17.26 -16.84
N LEU A 148 1.54 17.26 -17.46
CA LEU A 148 0.27 17.61 -16.80
C LEU A 148 -0.19 16.51 -15.84
N ILE A 149 -0.26 15.26 -16.30
CA ILE A 149 -0.71 14.15 -15.44
C ILE A 149 0.27 13.88 -14.30
N ASN A 150 1.57 14.11 -14.53
CA ASN A 150 2.60 14.00 -13.50
C ASN A 150 2.27 14.88 -12.28
N GLY A 151 1.95 16.16 -12.50
CA GLY A 151 1.64 17.07 -11.39
C GLY A 151 0.42 16.64 -10.58
N ILE A 152 -0.60 16.10 -11.25
CA ILE A 152 -1.84 15.64 -10.61
C ILE A 152 -1.61 14.35 -9.81
N ILE A 153 -0.84 13.40 -10.33
CA ILE A 153 -0.59 12.11 -9.68
C ILE A 153 0.41 12.24 -8.52
N ASP A 154 1.44 13.07 -8.67
CA ASP A 154 2.43 13.33 -7.62
C ASP A 154 1.82 14.06 -6.42
N PHE A 155 0.85 14.94 -6.68
CA PHE A 155 0.09 15.65 -5.66
C PHE A 155 -0.54 14.68 -4.63
N MET A 156 -0.97 13.49 -5.07
CA MET A 156 -1.59 12.50 -4.17
C MET A 156 -0.65 12.03 -3.05
N LEU A 157 0.66 11.97 -3.33
CA LEU A 157 1.68 11.50 -2.39
C LEU A 157 2.32 12.67 -1.64
N THR A 158 2.57 13.77 -2.33
CA THR A 158 3.19 14.98 -1.77
C THR A 158 2.35 16.21 -2.10
N PRO A 159 1.22 16.48 -1.43
CA PRO A 159 0.41 17.65 -1.76
C PRO A 159 1.07 18.99 -1.39
N GLY A 160 2.08 18.97 -0.52
CA GLY A 160 2.88 20.16 -0.19
C GLY A 160 2.06 21.28 0.45
N ALA A 161 2.29 22.52 0.03
CA ALA A 161 1.63 23.71 0.57
C ALA A 161 0.11 23.77 0.28
N TRP A 162 -0.37 22.97 -0.69
CA TRP A 162 -1.78 22.92 -1.07
C TRP A 162 -2.71 22.58 0.11
N VAL A 163 -2.23 21.77 1.06
CA VAL A 163 -3.01 21.38 2.25
C VAL A 163 -3.45 22.60 3.06
N VAL A 164 -2.73 23.73 2.95
CA VAL A 164 -3.03 24.97 3.67
C VAL A 164 -3.66 26.02 2.76
N ASP A 165 -3.09 26.25 1.58
CA ASP A 165 -3.49 27.37 0.71
C ASP A 165 -4.55 27.03 -0.33
N HIS A 166 -4.81 25.74 -0.57
CA HIS A 166 -5.67 25.21 -1.62
C HIS A 166 -5.39 25.78 -3.03
N ASN A 167 -4.18 26.29 -3.26
CA ASN A 167 -3.80 26.96 -4.49
C ASN A 167 -3.43 25.95 -5.58
N PHE A 168 -4.03 26.09 -6.77
CA PHE A 168 -3.76 25.23 -7.92
C PHE A 168 -2.26 24.99 -8.17
N TRP A 169 -1.44 26.05 -8.17
CA TRP A 169 -0.02 25.95 -8.50
C TRP A 169 0.79 25.29 -7.40
N SER A 170 0.45 25.53 -6.13
CA SER A 170 1.06 24.85 -4.98
C SER A 170 0.83 23.35 -5.02
N GLY A 171 -0.37 22.92 -5.44
CA GLY A 171 -0.70 21.51 -5.60
C GLY A 171 -0.11 20.90 -6.89
N PHE A 172 -0.09 21.64 -7.99
CA PHE A 172 0.42 21.15 -9.27
C PHE A 172 1.95 21.02 -9.25
N PHE A 173 2.68 22.07 -8.85
CA PHE A 173 4.14 22.08 -8.70
C PHE A 173 4.54 21.65 -7.29
N ASN A 174 4.04 20.49 -6.89
CA ASN A 174 4.29 19.94 -5.58
C ASN A 174 5.75 19.45 -5.41
N PRO A 175 6.20 19.13 -4.17
CA PRO A 175 7.60 18.81 -3.90
C PRO A 175 8.21 17.71 -4.77
N SER A 176 7.40 16.72 -5.18
CA SER A 176 7.89 15.60 -5.97
C SER A 176 7.71 15.75 -7.49
N PHE A 177 7.11 16.86 -7.94
CA PHE A 177 6.83 17.16 -9.35
C PHE A 177 8.08 17.00 -10.25
N TRP A 178 9.13 17.77 -9.97
CA TRP A 178 10.34 17.78 -10.80
C TRP A 178 11.08 16.44 -10.81
N PRO A 179 11.40 15.83 -9.65
CA PRO A 179 12.08 14.54 -9.66
C PRO A 179 11.27 13.44 -10.36
N SER A 180 9.94 13.40 -10.15
CA SER A 180 9.05 12.44 -10.82
C SER A 180 9.00 12.68 -12.33
N LEU A 181 8.85 13.93 -12.78
CA LEU A 181 8.81 14.29 -14.19
C LEU A 181 10.08 13.85 -14.93
N PHE A 182 11.26 14.15 -14.37
CA PHE A 182 12.52 13.75 -14.99
C PHE A 182 12.70 12.23 -14.97
N PHE A 183 12.38 11.58 -13.86
CA PHE A 183 12.40 10.11 -13.76
C PHE A 183 11.51 9.46 -14.83
N ARG A 184 10.24 9.87 -14.94
CA ARG A 184 9.27 9.37 -15.92
C ARG A 184 9.65 9.71 -17.36
N THR A 185 10.26 10.87 -17.60
CA THR A 185 10.76 11.25 -18.92
C THR A 185 11.88 10.30 -19.38
N PHE A 186 12.88 10.04 -18.53
CA PHE A 186 13.96 9.12 -18.89
C PHE A 186 13.50 7.66 -18.93
N LEU A 187 12.55 7.26 -18.09
CA LEU A 187 11.89 5.96 -18.19
C LEU A 187 11.16 5.80 -19.53
N SER A 188 10.44 6.83 -19.98
CA SER A 188 9.78 6.86 -21.29
C SER A 188 10.78 6.70 -22.43
N PHE A 189 11.90 7.42 -22.38
CA PHE A 189 12.95 7.31 -23.39
C PHE A 189 13.62 5.92 -23.40
N MET A 190 13.82 5.32 -22.23
CA MET A 190 14.30 3.94 -22.11
C MET A 190 13.33 2.96 -22.78
N LEU A 191 12.03 3.08 -22.48
CA LEU A 191 10.99 2.23 -23.07
C LEU A 191 10.93 2.37 -24.59
N ALA A 192 11.10 3.57 -25.13
CA ALA A 192 11.17 3.78 -26.59
C ALA A 192 12.21 2.88 -27.27
N GLY A 193 13.42 2.78 -26.69
CA GLY A 193 14.47 1.91 -27.20
C GLY A 193 14.15 0.42 -27.06
N LEU A 194 13.54 0.02 -25.93
CA LEU A 194 13.13 -1.36 -25.69
C LEU A 194 12.01 -1.81 -26.65
N TYR A 195 10.99 -0.98 -26.87
CA TYR A 195 9.96 -1.26 -27.88
C TYR A 195 10.52 -1.29 -29.30
N ALA A 196 11.53 -0.46 -29.59
CA ALA A 196 12.22 -0.53 -30.87
C ALA A 196 12.94 -1.88 -31.08
N PHE A 197 13.44 -2.55 -30.04
CA PHE A 197 13.96 -3.92 -30.16
C PHE A 197 12.95 -4.90 -30.74
N VAL A 198 11.67 -4.79 -30.36
CA VAL A 198 10.59 -5.62 -30.91
C VAL A 198 10.55 -5.47 -32.43
N THR A 199 10.51 -4.25 -32.94
CA THR A 199 10.48 -4.02 -34.39
C THR A 199 11.79 -4.38 -35.10
N CYS A 200 12.95 -4.15 -34.46
CA CYS A 200 14.27 -4.54 -34.97
C CYS A 200 14.38 -6.06 -35.14
N ALA A 201 13.76 -6.85 -34.26
CA ALA A 201 13.77 -8.31 -34.34
C ALA A 201 13.14 -8.86 -35.64
N PHE A 202 12.23 -8.10 -36.28
CA PHE A 202 11.61 -8.44 -37.56
C PHE A 202 12.40 -7.98 -38.80
N LEU A 203 13.57 -7.35 -38.62
CA LEU A 203 14.47 -7.05 -39.73
C LEU A 203 15.10 -8.34 -40.26
N LYS A 204 15.22 -8.45 -41.59
CA LYS A 204 15.75 -9.65 -42.25
C LYS A 204 17.27 -9.59 -42.42
N ASP A 205 17.79 -8.43 -42.82
CA ASP A 205 19.23 -8.25 -43.00
C ASP A 205 19.95 -8.26 -41.63
N PRO A 206 20.88 -9.20 -41.37
CA PRO A 206 21.54 -9.32 -40.07
C PRO A 206 22.40 -8.10 -39.71
N GLY A 207 23.06 -7.48 -40.68
CA GLY A 207 23.91 -6.31 -40.47
C GLY A 207 23.09 -5.09 -40.05
N PHE A 208 22.02 -4.81 -40.79
CA PHE A 208 21.07 -3.74 -40.50
C PHE A 208 20.32 -3.97 -39.20
N LYS A 209 19.92 -5.22 -38.91
CA LYS A 209 19.34 -5.59 -37.60
C LYS A 209 20.28 -5.24 -36.46
N ALA A 210 21.55 -5.63 -36.55
CA ALA A 210 22.54 -5.34 -35.52
C ALA A 210 22.77 -3.82 -35.38
N LYS A 211 22.84 -3.09 -36.50
CA LYS A 211 22.97 -1.61 -36.51
C LYS A 211 21.81 -0.94 -35.79
N MET A 212 20.57 -1.29 -36.13
CA MET A 212 19.38 -0.68 -35.54
C MET A 212 19.17 -1.11 -34.09
N THR A 213 19.45 -2.37 -33.75
CA THR A 213 19.43 -2.86 -32.36
C THR A 213 20.44 -2.08 -31.51
N ARG A 214 21.67 -1.88 -31.98
CA ARG A 214 22.65 -1.08 -31.25
C ARG A 214 22.18 0.37 -31.09
N TYR A 215 21.62 0.98 -32.13
CA TYR A 215 21.09 2.34 -32.05
C TYR A 215 19.98 2.47 -30.99
N SER A 216 18.96 1.60 -31.02
CA SER A 216 17.88 1.58 -30.03
C SER A 216 18.38 1.25 -28.62
N GLY A 217 19.39 0.40 -28.52
CA GLY A 217 19.96 -0.03 -27.26
C GLY A 217 20.83 1.05 -26.60
N THR A 218 21.61 1.80 -27.37
CA THR A 218 22.37 2.96 -26.87
C THR A 218 21.42 4.03 -26.36
N TRP A 219 20.31 4.25 -27.07
CA TRP A 219 19.24 5.14 -26.62
C TRP A 219 18.66 4.70 -25.27
N ALA A 220 18.33 3.42 -25.12
CA ALA A 220 17.79 2.90 -23.88
C ALA A 220 18.79 2.91 -22.72
N LEU A 221 20.05 2.52 -22.95
CA LEU A 221 21.11 2.55 -21.94
C LEU A 221 21.41 3.97 -21.46
N GLY A 222 21.53 4.94 -22.37
CA GLY A 222 21.73 6.33 -21.99
C GLY A 222 20.58 6.88 -21.14
N SER A 223 19.34 6.53 -21.51
CA SER A 223 18.15 6.92 -20.76
C SER A 223 18.12 6.27 -19.38
N LEU A 224 18.47 4.98 -19.27
CA LEU A 224 18.58 4.28 -17.98
C LEU A 224 19.61 4.95 -17.06
N THR A 225 20.78 5.34 -17.58
CA THR A 225 21.81 6.03 -16.79
C THR A 225 21.31 7.36 -16.24
N LEU A 226 20.55 8.13 -17.03
CA LEU A 226 19.96 9.41 -16.60
C LEU A 226 18.78 9.22 -15.64
N MET A 227 18.05 8.11 -15.75
CA MET A 227 16.91 7.78 -14.90
C MET A 227 17.33 7.50 -13.45
N LEU A 228 18.47 6.84 -13.22
CA LEU A 228 18.95 6.46 -11.88
C LEU A 228 19.13 7.64 -10.90
N PRO A 229 19.84 8.73 -11.23
CA PRO A 229 19.94 9.88 -10.32
C PRO A 229 18.59 10.56 -10.09
N CYS A 230 17.68 10.58 -11.07
CA CYS A 230 16.33 11.09 -10.89
C CYS A 230 15.49 10.21 -9.96
N ALA A 231 15.64 8.89 -10.03
CA ALA A 231 14.99 7.95 -9.12
C ALA A 231 15.48 8.17 -7.67
N TYR A 232 16.79 8.37 -7.49
CA TYR A 232 17.35 8.72 -6.19
C TYR A 232 16.82 10.08 -5.68
N TRP A 233 16.76 11.09 -6.53
CA TRP A 233 16.21 12.40 -6.18
C TRP A 233 14.73 12.30 -5.78
N TYR A 234 13.94 11.52 -6.50
CA TYR A 234 12.53 11.25 -6.17
C TYR A 234 12.39 10.59 -4.80
N PHE A 235 13.18 9.55 -4.54
CA PHE A 235 13.19 8.88 -3.23
C PHE A 235 13.61 9.83 -2.10
N ALA A 236 14.62 10.68 -2.34
CA ALA A 236 15.17 11.59 -1.34
C ALA A 236 14.20 12.73 -0.94
N ILE A 237 13.20 13.06 -1.77
CA ILE A 237 12.20 14.09 -1.47
C ILE A 237 10.94 13.53 -0.79
N LEU A 238 10.78 12.20 -0.73
CA LEU A 238 9.61 11.59 -0.12
C LEU A 238 9.49 11.97 1.37
N PRO A 239 8.28 12.28 1.88
CA PRO A 239 8.06 12.53 3.30
C PRO A 239 8.55 11.36 4.15
N GLU A 240 9.00 11.63 5.38
CA GLU A 240 9.61 10.62 6.25
C GLU A 240 8.72 9.37 6.44
N PRO A 241 7.39 9.48 6.70
CA PRO A 241 6.54 8.31 6.85
C PRO A 241 6.48 7.44 5.58
N ALA A 242 6.39 8.10 4.41
CA ALA A 242 6.38 7.41 3.12
C ALA A 242 7.73 6.76 2.82
N ARG A 243 8.83 7.42 3.19
CA ARG A 243 10.19 6.91 3.02
C ARG A 243 10.44 5.69 3.90
N ALA A 244 9.99 5.72 5.15
CA ALA A 244 10.08 4.61 6.10
C ALA A 244 9.38 3.35 5.57
N LEU A 245 8.21 3.52 4.94
CA LEU A 245 7.49 2.43 4.27
C LEU A 245 8.31 1.79 3.16
N VAL A 246 8.93 2.61 2.31
CA VAL A 246 9.78 2.14 1.20
C VAL A 246 11.09 1.51 1.70
N THR A 247 11.65 1.99 2.81
CA THR A 247 12.92 1.46 3.36
C THR A 247 12.76 0.22 4.24
N GLY A 248 11.53 -0.18 4.58
CA GLY A 248 11.28 -1.50 5.15
C GLY A 248 10.36 -1.60 6.35
N SER A 249 9.63 -0.54 6.72
CA SER A 249 8.62 -0.64 7.79
C SER A 249 7.42 -1.52 7.40
N SER A 250 7.21 -1.77 6.10
CA SER A 250 6.27 -2.77 5.58
C SER A 250 7.02 -3.87 4.81
N PRO A 251 6.92 -5.16 5.23
CA PRO A 251 7.53 -6.28 4.52
C PRO A 251 7.08 -6.38 3.06
N THR A 252 5.81 -6.09 2.78
CA THR A 252 5.25 -6.15 1.42
C THR A 252 5.83 -5.07 0.52
N ILE A 253 5.99 -3.83 1.03
CA ILE A 253 6.57 -2.73 0.27
C ILE A 253 8.06 -2.97 0.01
N ARG A 254 8.77 -3.50 1.01
CA ARG A 254 10.16 -3.93 0.83
C ARG A 254 10.31 -4.97 -0.28
N ALA A 255 9.48 -6.00 -0.28
CA ALA A 255 9.51 -7.03 -1.32
C ALA A 255 9.29 -6.44 -2.71
N ALA A 256 8.34 -5.51 -2.86
CA ALA A 256 8.14 -4.78 -4.13
C ALA A 256 9.39 -3.99 -4.55
N GLY A 257 10.09 -3.36 -3.62
CA GLY A 257 11.38 -2.69 -3.86
C GLY A 257 12.49 -3.65 -4.31
N GLU A 258 12.57 -4.84 -3.71
CA GLU A 258 13.51 -5.89 -4.12
C GLU A 258 13.19 -6.39 -5.54
N PHE A 259 11.92 -6.63 -5.87
CA PHE A 259 11.49 -6.95 -7.23
C PHE A 259 11.84 -5.84 -8.24
N ALA A 260 11.63 -4.57 -7.88
CA ALA A 260 12.02 -3.44 -8.72
C ALA A 260 13.52 -3.44 -9.00
N LEU A 261 14.35 -3.72 -7.98
CA LEU A 261 15.80 -3.80 -8.14
C LEU A 261 16.21 -4.96 -9.05
N TYR A 262 15.65 -6.16 -8.86
CA TYR A 262 15.93 -7.31 -9.73
C TYR A 262 15.50 -7.06 -11.17
N ALA A 263 14.32 -6.45 -11.36
CA ALA A 263 13.81 -6.06 -12.66
C ALA A 263 14.70 -5.00 -13.34
N MET A 264 15.23 -4.03 -12.58
CA MET A 264 16.20 -3.06 -13.05
C MET A 264 17.49 -3.72 -13.53
N VAL A 265 18.08 -4.60 -12.70
CA VAL A 265 19.32 -5.31 -13.02
C VAL A 265 19.12 -6.21 -14.24
N ALA A 266 18.00 -6.94 -14.33
CA ALA A 266 17.66 -7.76 -15.49
C ALA A 266 17.53 -6.90 -16.76
N THR A 267 16.85 -5.75 -16.68
CA THR A 267 16.72 -4.80 -17.81
C THR A 267 18.10 -4.31 -18.25
N MET A 268 18.96 -3.92 -17.31
CA MET A 268 20.33 -3.47 -17.59
C MET A 268 21.16 -4.57 -18.26
N ILE A 269 21.13 -5.80 -17.76
CA ILE A 269 21.88 -6.93 -18.34
C ILE A 269 21.41 -7.20 -19.77
N LEU A 270 20.10 -7.26 -20.02
CA LEU A 270 19.54 -7.49 -21.35
C LEU A 270 19.92 -6.34 -22.31
N LEU A 271 19.86 -5.10 -21.85
CA LEU A 271 20.30 -3.94 -22.63
C LEU A 271 21.80 -4.03 -22.98
N LEU A 272 22.67 -4.34 -22.03
CA LEU A 272 24.11 -4.49 -22.28
C LEU A 272 24.39 -5.64 -23.26
N LEU A 273 23.71 -6.78 -23.08
CA LEU A 273 23.86 -7.94 -23.94
C LEU A 273 23.41 -7.65 -25.39
N LEU A 274 22.26 -7.02 -25.57
CA LEU A 274 21.69 -6.70 -26.89
C LEU A 274 22.32 -5.48 -27.55
N THR A 275 22.91 -4.56 -26.79
CA THR A 275 23.48 -3.33 -27.37
C THR A 275 24.98 -3.48 -27.64
N VAL A 276 25.71 -3.98 -26.64
CA VAL A 276 27.18 -3.95 -26.61
C VAL A 276 27.76 -5.29 -27.03
N ILE A 277 27.27 -6.39 -26.44
CA ILE A 277 27.92 -7.70 -26.55
C ILE A 277 27.53 -8.43 -27.85
N ARG A 278 26.24 -8.66 -28.10
CA ARG A 278 25.72 -9.49 -29.21
C ARG A 278 24.45 -8.88 -29.84
N PRO A 279 24.52 -7.71 -30.52
CA PRO A 279 23.33 -7.08 -31.12
C PRO A 279 22.63 -7.92 -32.21
N ALA A 280 23.33 -8.88 -32.81
CA ALA A 280 22.73 -9.82 -33.74
C ALA A 280 21.75 -10.82 -33.08
N TYR A 281 21.78 -10.98 -31.75
CA TYR A 281 20.95 -11.94 -31.00
C TYR A 281 19.55 -11.40 -30.65
N ASN A 282 19.19 -10.22 -31.14
CA ASN A 282 17.84 -9.66 -31.01
C ASN A 282 16.81 -10.46 -31.84
N SER A 283 16.46 -11.64 -31.34
CA SER A 283 15.39 -12.48 -31.85
C SER A 283 14.04 -12.00 -31.34
N LYS A 284 12.94 -12.46 -31.95
CA LYS A 284 11.58 -12.06 -31.53
C LYS A 284 11.31 -12.40 -30.06
N ALA A 285 11.73 -13.59 -29.62
CA ALA A 285 11.57 -14.02 -28.23
C ALA A 285 12.37 -13.12 -27.28
N VAL A 286 13.63 -12.85 -27.61
CA VAL A 286 14.51 -12.01 -26.79
C VAL A 286 14.02 -10.56 -26.70
N ALA A 287 13.47 -10.02 -27.79
CA ALA A 287 12.89 -8.67 -27.79
C ALA A 287 11.67 -8.55 -26.88
N ILE A 288 10.80 -9.57 -26.84
CA ILE A 288 9.64 -9.60 -25.94
C ILE A 288 10.10 -9.82 -24.49
N LEU A 289 11.06 -10.71 -24.27
CA LEU A 289 11.66 -10.93 -22.95
C LEU A 289 12.34 -9.66 -22.41
N ALA A 290 12.85 -8.78 -23.27
CA ALA A 290 13.42 -7.50 -22.84
C ALA A 290 12.38 -6.50 -22.31
N LEU A 291 11.11 -6.64 -22.67
CA LEU A 291 10.02 -5.79 -22.15
C LEU A 291 9.51 -6.25 -20.78
N VAL A 292 9.58 -7.56 -20.47
CA VAL A 292 9.07 -8.12 -19.21
C VAL A 292 9.71 -7.48 -17.97
N PRO A 293 11.05 -7.41 -17.82
CA PRO A 293 11.63 -6.78 -16.63
C PRO A 293 11.38 -5.27 -16.60
N ALA A 294 11.28 -4.59 -17.75
CA ALA A 294 10.91 -3.18 -17.77
C ALA A 294 9.45 -2.95 -17.32
N PHE A 295 8.55 -3.86 -17.68
CA PHE A 295 7.16 -3.85 -17.23
C PHE A 295 7.07 -4.10 -15.72
N LEU A 296 7.81 -5.08 -15.20
CA LEU A 296 7.89 -5.37 -13.76
C LEU A 296 8.49 -4.19 -12.98
N LEU A 297 9.53 -3.56 -13.51
CA LEU A 297 10.13 -2.37 -12.91
C LEU A 297 9.12 -1.22 -12.80
N LEU A 298 8.39 -0.93 -13.88
CA LEU A 298 7.37 0.12 -13.88
C LEU A 298 6.21 -0.24 -12.95
N GLY A 299 5.73 -1.49 -12.99
CA GLY A 299 4.66 -1.97 -12.13
C GLY A 299 5.03 -1.91 -10.66
N ALA A 300 6.23 -2.34 -10.29
CA ALA A 300 6.74 -2.26 -8.92
C ALA A 300 6.88 -0.81 -8.47
N PHE A 301 7.33 0.10 -9.35
CA PHE A 301 7.38 1.53 -9.06
C PHE A 301 5.99 2.13 -8.79
N GLU A 302 5.02 1.91 -9.69
CA GLU A 302 3.66 2.46 -9.53
C GLU A 302 2.95 1.90 -8.29
N TRP A 303 3.11 0.60 -8.05
CA TRP A 303 2.56 -0.06 -6.86
C TRP A 303 3.23 0.45 -5.58
N THR A 304 4.55 0.64 -5.57
CA THR A 304 5.27 1.19 -4.41
C THR A 304 4.84 2.62 -4.12
N ARG A 305 4.66 3.46 -5.15
CA ARG A 305 4.14 4.82 -5.02
C ARG A 305 2.72 4.83 -4.41
N GLU A 306 1.87 3.92 -4.85
CA GLU A 306 0.52 3.72 -4.31
C GLU A 306 0.54 3.27 -2.84
N ALA A 307 1.46 2.37 -2.48
CA ALA A 307 1.58 1.87 -1.13
C ALA A 307 2.21 2.90 -0.17
N ALA A 308 3.16 3.69 -0.65
CA ALA A 308 3.90 4.67 0.15
C ALA A 308 3.05 5.85 0.66
N ARG A 309 1.85 6.07 0.10
CA ARG A 309 0.89 7.08 0.60
C ARG A 309 -0.01 6.58 1.72
N ARG A 310 -0.03 5.27 2.01
CA ARG A 310 -0.87 4.72 3.08
C ARG A 310 -0.51 5.35 4.42
N PRO A 311 -1.49 5.68 5.29
CA PRO A 311 -2.90 5.26 5.27
C PRO A 311 -3.82 6.08 4.35
N PHE A 312 -3.27 7.03 3.59
CA PHE A 312 -4.02 7.95 2.77
C PHE A 312 -4.20 7.48 1.32
N VAL A 313 -5.26 7.98 0.69
CA VAL A 313 -5.34 8.07 -0.78
C VAL A 313 -4.81 9.41 -1.28
N LEU A 314 -4.99 10.47 -0.49
CA LEU A 314 -4.40 11.80 -0.68
C LEU A 314 -3.75 12.20 0.64
N ASN A 315 -2.42 12.24 0.65
CA ASN A 315 -1.63 12.37 1.88
C ASN A 315 -2.03 13.61 2.68
N GLN A 316 -2.25 13.48 3.99
CA GLN A 316 -2.70 14.57 4.89
C GLN A 316 -4.06 15.21 4.52
N VAL A 317 -4.87 14.57 3.68
CA VAL A 317 -6.16 15.13 3.25
C VAL A 317 -7.28 14.11 3.38
N MET A 318 -7.06 12.89 2.89
CA MET A 318 -8.10 11.88 2.77
C MET A 318 -7.54 10.47 2.98
N TYR A 319 -8.15 9.72 3.90
CA TYR A 319 -7.84 8.33 4.16
C TYR A 319 -8.19 7.42 2.98
N SER A 320 -7.67 6.20 2.99
CA SER A 320 -7.86 5.25 1.89
C SER A 320 -9.33 4.89 1.66
N ASN A 321 -10.15 4.91 2.71
CA ASN A 321 -11.61 4.75 2.62
C ASN A 321 -12.36 5.96 2.05
N GLY A 322 -11.68 7.06 1.75
CA GLY A 322 -12.30 8.27 1.19
C GLY A 322 -12.83 9.26 2.22
N VAL A 323 -12.66 8.99 3.52
CA VAL A 323 -12.99 9.94 4.60
C VAL A 323 -11.88 10.99 4.70
N THR A 324 -12.26 12.26 4.72
CA THR A 324 -11.32 13.37 4.92
C THR A 324 -10.87 13.47 6.38
N LEU A 325 -9.71 14.09 6.63
CA LEU A 325 -9.25 14.31 8.01
C LEU A 325 -10.24 15.14 8.84
N ALA A 326 -10.88 16.14 8.22
CA ALA A 326 -11.91 16.94 8.89
C ALA A 326 -13.16 16.11 9.24
N GLU A 327 -13.66 15.28 8.31
CA GLU A 327 -14.77 14.37 8.60
C GLU A 327 -14.40 13.37 9.71
N ALA A 328 -13.16 12.89 9.74
CA ALA A 328 -12.69 11.97 10.78
C ALA A 328 -12.63 12.63 12.17
N GLU A 329 -12.23 13.91 12.25
CA GLU A 329 -12.25 14.70 13.48
C GLU A 329 -13.69 14.91 13.99
N GLU A 330 -14.62 15.23 13.09
CA GLU A 330 -16.05 15.38 13.41
C GLU A 330 -16.74 14.06 13.83
N LEU A 331 -16.10 12.92 13.56
CA LEU A 331 -16.59 11.57 13.86
C LEU A 331 -16.05 11.01 15.19
N GLN A 332 -15.19 11.74 15.92
CA GLN A 332 -14.61 11.24 17.17
C GLN A 332 -15.70 10.98 18.23
N GLY A 333 -15.96 9.70 18.52
CA GLY A 333 -16.99 9.27 19.48
C GLY A 333 -18.41 9.27 18.93
N GLU A 334 -18.59 9.53 17.63
CA GLU A 334 -19.89 9.57 16.96
C GLU A 334 -20.06 8.35 16.05
N SER A 335 -21.30 7.93 15.81
CA SER A 335 -21.59 6.78 14.94
C SER A 335 -21.18 7.05 13.49
N PHE A 336 -20.33 6.17 12.96
CA PHE A 336 -19.93 6.18 11.56
C PHE A 336 -21.08 5.73 10.64
N LEU A 337 -21.84 4.70 11.04
CA LEU A 337 -22.95 4.18 10.26
C LEU A 337 -24.08 5.20 10.11
N ALA A 338 -24.40 5.94 11.18
CA ALA A 338 -25.42 6.99 11.16
C ALA A 338 -25.08 8.12 10.16
N ARG A 339 -23.78 8.42 9.96
CA ARG A 339 -23.33 9.43 8.98
C ARG A 339 -23.08 8.87 7.58
N THR A 340 -23.13 7.55 7.40
CA THR A 340 -22.87 6.90 6.11
C THR A 340 -24.16 6.75 5.32
N LYS A 341 -24.42 7.72 4.43
CA LYS A 341 -25.65 7.81 3.61
C LYS A 341 -26.01 6.55 2.81
N TRP A 342 -25.01 5.76 2.43
CA TRP A 342 -25.18 4.57 1.58
C TRP A 342 -25.12 3.26 2.37
N ALA A 343 -25.04 3.34 3.71
CA ALA A 343 -25.07 2.16 4.54
C ALA A 343 -26.48 1.56 4.59
N ALA A 344 -26.57 0.24 4.59
CA ALA A 344 -27.84 -0.48 4.74
C ALA A 344 -28.29 -0.58 6.21
N VAL A 345 -27.39 -0.27 7.15
CA VAL A 345 -27.62 -0.24 8.60
C VAL A 345 -27.05 1.08 9.12
N HIS A 346 -27.78 1.76 10.00
CA HIS A 346 -27.38 3.08 10.53
C HIS A 346 -27.18 3.08 12.05
N GLU A 347 -27.67 2.06 12.74
CA GLU A 347 -27.56 1.91 14.19
C GLU A 347 -27.24 0.45 14.50
N VAL A 348 -26.35 0.23 15.46
CA VAL A 348 -25.98 -1.09 15.96
C VAL A 348 -27.03 -1.55 16.96
N SER A 349 -27.41 -2.83 16.88
CA SER A 349 -28.27 -3.50 17.84
C SER A 349 -27.89 -4.99 17.92
N ASP A 350 -28.31 -5.66 18.99
CA ASP A 350 -28.02 -7.09 19.19
C ASP A 350 -28.50 -7.96 18.01
N GLU A 351 -29.63 -7.60 17.40
CA GLU A 351 -30.20 -8.33 16.27
C GLU A 351 -29.42 -8.15 14.96
N ASN A 352 -28.63 -7.07 14.83
CA ASN A 352 -27.96 -6.70 13.58
C ASN A 352 -26.44 -6.63 13.67
N LEU A 353 -25.84 -7.06 14.79
CA LEU A 353 -24.43 -6.86 15.11
C LEU A 353 -23.49 -7.23 13.95
N THR A 354 -23.60 -8.43 13.39
CA THR A 354 -22.75 -8.87 12.27
C THR A 354 -23.03 -8.12 10.97
N ARG A 355 -24.30 -7.78 10.69
CA ARG A 355 -24.69 -7.00 9.51
C ARG A 355 -24.18 -5.56 9.58
N ALA A 356 -24.21 -4.95 10.76
CA ALA A 356 -23.59 -3.65 11.01
C ALA A 356 -22.07 -3.73 10.83
N GLY A 357 -21.44 -4.78 11.34
CA GLY A 357 -20.02 -5.09 11.13
C GLY A 357 -19.64 -5.25 9.66
N ALA A 358 -20.47 -5.93 8.86
CA ALA A 358 -20.25 -6.08 7.42
C ALA A 358 -20.30 -4.74 6.68
N GLU A 359 -21.22 -3.85 7.06
CA GLU A 359 -21.29 -2.50 6.50
C GLU A 359 -20.08 -1.65 6.91
N LEU A 360 -19.64 -1.72 8.17
CA LEU A 360 -18.40 -1.08 8.62
C LEU A 360 -17.18 -1.58 7.84
N PHE A 361 -17.07 -2.90 7.63
CA PHE A 361 -16.00 -3.48 6.82
C PHE A 361 -16.04 -2.93 5.39
N LYS A 362 -17.22 -2.90 4.77
CA LYS A 362 -17.41 -2.41 3.39
C LYS A 362 -17.02 -0.94 3.22
N PHE A 363 -17.31 -0.08 4.19
CA PHE A 363 -17.05 1.35 4.08
C PHE A 363 -15.70 1.79 4.65
N GLN A 364 -15.10 1.04 5.57
CA GLN A 364 -13.82 1.40 6.17
C GLN A 364 -12.68 0.47 5.74
N CYS A 365 -12.87 -0.84 5.82
CA CYS A 365 -11.77 -1.81 5.65
C CYS A 365 -11.55 -2.21 4.18
N TYR A 366 -12.62 -2.33 3.39
CA TYR A 366 -12.60 -2.83 2.01
C TYR A 366 -11.71 -2.03 1.07
N ALA A 367 -11.53 -0.74 1.33
CA ALA A 367 -10.63 0.10 0.55
C ALA A 367 -9.18 -0.43 0.53
N CYS A 368 -8.79 -1.21 1.55
CA CYS A 368 -7.47 -1.79 1.68
C CYS A 368 -7.46 -3.32 1.79
N HIS A 369 -8.56 -3.94 2.22
CA HIS A 369 -8.62 -5.37 2.51
C HIS A 369 -9.62 -6.12 1.64
N THR A 370 -9.19 -7.24 1.09
CA THR A 370 -10.06 -8.24 0.47
C THR A 370 -10.47 -9.31 1.48
N ILE A 371 -11.48 -10.12 1.14
CA ILE A 371 -11.90 -11.30 1.88
C ILE A 371 -11.64 -12.51 0.98
N GLY A 372 -10.67 -13.35 1.37
CA GLY A 372 -10.25 -14.52 0.56
C GLY A 372 -9.61 -14.14 -0.78
N GLY A 373 -9.18 -12.88 -0.93
CA GLY A 373 -8.68 -12.32 -2.17
C GLY A 373 -7.17 -12.28 -2.28
N LEU A 374 -6.65 -11.95 -3.48
CA LEU A 374 -5.21 -11.85 -3.70
C LEU A 374 -4.59 -10.57 -3.11
N ASN A 375 -5.37 -9.50 -3.00
CA ASN A 375 -4.86 -8.18 -2.63
C ASN A 375 -5.12 -7.88 -1.15
N ASN A 376 -4.11 -8.14 -0.30
CA ASN A 376 -4.11 -7.80 1.12
C ASN A 376 -5.30 -8.41 1.91
N ASP A 377 -5.49 -9.73 1.77
CA ASP A 377 -6.55 -10.50 2.42
C ASP A 377 -6.58 -10.30 3.94
N ILE A 378 -7.78 -10.07 4.49
CA ILE A 378 -8.00 -9.91 5.93
C ILE A 378 -7.95 -11.24 6.69
N LEU A 379 -8.34 -12.35 6.06
CA LEU A 379 -8.48 -13.64 6.73
C LEU A 379 -7.18 -14.10 7.39
N PRO A 380 -6.04 -14.29 6.69
CA PRO A 380 -4.81 -14.75 7.32
C PRO A 380 -4.26 -13.76 8.37
N LYS A 381 -4.61 -12.47 8.26
CA LYS A 381 -4.12 -11.42 9.18
C LYS A 381 -4.87 -11.39 10.51
N THR A 382 -6.09 -11.90 10.53
CA THR A 382 -6.99 -11.90 11.69
C THR A 382 -7.32 -13.31 12.19
N ALA A 383 -6.82 -14.34 11.49
CA ALA A 383 -7.08 -15.76 11.78
C ALA A 383 -6.74 -16.17 13.22
N ALA A 384 -5.79 -15.50 13.86
CA ALA A 384 -5.36 -15.82 15.22
C ALA A 384 -6.01 -14.93 16.30
N MET A 385 -6.75 -13.88 15.92
CA MET A 385 -7.40 -12.98 16.89
C MET A 385 -8.74 -13.55 17.34
N ASP A 386 -9.04 -13.49 18.63
CA ASP A 386 -10.38 -13.71 19.19
C ASP A 386 -11.18 -12.39 19.23
N PHE A 387 -12.43 -12.47 19.68
CA PHE A 387 -13.36 -11.34 19.63
C PHE A 387 -12.89 -10.13 20.49
N PRO A 388 -12.53 -10.29 21.78
CA PRO A 388 -11.99 -9.18 22.58
C PRO A 388 -10.66 -8.64 22.03
N THR A 389 -9.76 -9.50 21.55
CA THR A 389 -8.47 -9.06 20.98
C THR A 389 -8.67 -8.21 19.75
N LEU A 390 -9.56 -8.61 18.83
CA LEU A 390 -9.82 -7.84 17.62
C LEU A 390 -10.51 -6.51 17.94
N HIS A 391 -11.47 -6.49 18.87
CA HIS A 391 -12.12 -5.25 19.33
C HIS A 391 -11.09 -4.25 19.86
N GLY A 392 -10.27 -4.66 20.82
CA GLY A 392 -9.21 -3.81 21.38
C GLY A 392 -8.15 -3.41 20.34
N TYR A 393 -7.86 -4.28 19.36
CA TYR A 393 -6.97 -3.98 18.25
C TYR A 393 -7.54 -2.86 17.35
N LEU A 394 -8.83 -2.92 16.99
CA LEU A 394 -9.49 -1.93 16.14
C LEU A 394 -9.43 -0.52 16.75
N LEU A 395 -9.70 -0.41 18.05
CA LEU A 395 -9.65 0.86 18.79
C LEU A 395 -8.25 1.48 18.84
N ASN A 396 -7.19 0.67 18.68
CA ASN A 396 -5.80 1.11 18.79
C ASN A 396 -5.00 0.95 17.48
N VAL A 397 -5.68 0.68 16.36
CA VAL A 397 -5.04 0.18 15.14
C VAL A 397 -4.01 1.14 14.55
N ILE A 398 -4.26 2.45 14.60
CA ILE A 398 -3.35 3.46 14.04
C ILE A 398 -2.02 3.52 14.81
N HIS A 399 -2.04 3.28 16.12
CA HIS A 399 -0.84 3.25 16.96
C HIS A 399 -0.03 1.97 16.74
N LYS A 400 -0.70 0.85 16.46
CA LYS A 400 -0.05 -0.42 16.13
C LYS A 400 0.46 -0.48 14.68
N ARG A 401 -0.28 0.11 13.74
CA ARG A 401 -0.02 0.12 12.29
C ARG A 401 -0.18 1.56 11.76
N PRO A 402 0.88 2.39 11.76
CA PRO A 402 0.79 3.78 11.29
C PRO A 402 0.40 3.96 9.82
N TYR A 403 0.51 2.89 9.01
CA TYR A 403 0.07 2.83 7.62
C TYR A 403 -1.37 2.33 7.44
N MET A 404 -2.08 2.01 8.52
CA MET A 404 -3.52 1.75 8.54
C MET A 404 -4.24 2.97 9.12
N GLN A 405 -5.36 3.32 8.52
CA GLN A 405 -6.19 4.43 9.01
C GLN A 405 -6.81 4.05 10.38
N PRO A 406 -7.12 5.04 11.24
CA PRO A 406 -7.80 4.75 12.50
C PRO A 406 -9.19 4.16 12.22
N PHE A 407 -9.69 3.37 13.16
CA PHE A 407 -11.11 3.02 13.17
C PHE A 407 -11.92 4.29 13.45
N LEU A 408 -12.97 4.53 12.67
CA LEU A 408 -13.87 5.66 12.82
C LEU A 408 -15.23 5.13 13.24
N GLY A 409 -15.75 5.55 14.39
CA GLY A 409 -17.04 5.08 14.90
C GLY A 409 -17.04 4.94 16.42
N THR A 410 -18.14 4.43 16.96
CA THR A 410 -18.28 4.16 18.39
C THR A 410 -17.63 2.83 18.79
N GLU A 411 -17.50 2.61 20.09
CA GLU A 411 -17.04 1.33 20.63
C GLU A 411 -17.99 0.17 20.31
N GLU A 412 -19.30 0.43 20.24
CA GLU A 412 -20.29 -0.57 19.80
C GLU A 412 -20.11 -0.92 18.32
N GLU A 413 -19.80 0.06 17.47
CA GLU A 413 -19.46 -0.19 16.07
C GLU A 413 -18.15 -0.97 15.92
N ALA A 414 -17.14 -0.70 16.76
CA ALA A 414 -15.92 -1.52 16.79
C ALA A 414 -16.24 -2.97 17.16
N ALA A 415 -17.16 -3.19 18.12
CA ALA A 415 -17.60 -4.52 18.52
C ALA A 415 -18.37 -5.21 17.38
N ALA A 416 -19.25 -4.49 16.68
CA ALA A 416 -19.95 -5.00 15.50
C ALA A 416 -18.97 -5.45 14.40
N LEU A 417 -17.96 -4.64 14.09
CA LEU A 417 -16.91 -5.00 13.12
C LEU A 417 -16.10 -6.22 13.57
N ALA A 418 -15.73 -6.29 14.84
CA ALA A 418 -15.03 -7.44 15.40
C ALA A 418 -15.89 -8.72 15.31
N ALA A 419 -17.19 -8.62 15.62
CA ALA A 419 -18.14 -9.72 15.55
C ALA A 419 -18.29 -10.25 14.13
N TYR A 420 -18.35 -9.37 13.13
CA TYR A 420 -18.38 -9.78 11.72
C TYR A 420 -17.09 -10.52 11.30
N ILE A 421 -15.92 -9.98 11.63
CA ILE A 421 -14.65 -10.59 11.22
C ILE A 421 -14.40 -11.91 11.96
N VAL A 422 -14.56 -11.96 13.28
CA VAL A 422 -14.28 -13.15 14.09
C VAL A 422 -15.40 -14.18 13.98
N GLY A 423 -16.65 -13.74 14.07
CA GLY A 423 -17.81 -14.62 14.01
C GLY A 423 -18.13 -15.08 12.60
N GLU A 424 -18.44 -14.15 11.71
CA GLU A 424 -18.95 -14.50 10.38
C GLU A 424 -17.84 -14.96 9.42
N LEU A 425 -16.69 -14.27 9.39
CA LEU A 425 -15.60 -14.63 8.46
C LEU A 425 -14.75 -15.81 8.94
N HIS A 426 -14.49 -15.93 10.25
CA HIS A 426 -13.68 -17.02 10.82
C HIS A 426 -14.49 -18.15 11.45
N GLY A 427 -15.79 -17.98 11.69
CA GLY A 427 -16.63 -18.99 12.33
C GLY A 427 -16.32 -19.23 13.81
N LYS A 428 -15.70 -18.25 14.48
CA LYS A 428 -15.33 -18.34 15.91
C LYS A 428 -16.46 -17.83 16.80
N ASP A 429 -16.43 -18.22 18.08
CA ASP A 429 -17.40 -17.75 19.07
C ASP A 429 -17.29 -16.24 19.30
N VAL A 430 -18.44 -15.58 19.32
CA VAL A 430 -18.60 -14.15 19.60
C VAL A 430 -19.59 -14.02 20.75
N ASP A 431 -19.09 -13.54 21.88
CA ASP A 431 -19.91 -13.24 23.06
C ASP A 431 -19.68 -11.78 23.48
N PRO A 432 -20.65 -10.88 23.20
CA PRO A 432 -20.59 -9.48 23.64
C PRO A 432 -20.38 -9.31 25.15
N ALA A 433 -20.83 -10.27 25.98
CA ALA A 433 -20.63 -10.22 27.43
C ALA A 433 -19.14 -10.28 27.81
N LEU A 434 -18.26 -10.80 26.95
CA LEU A 434 -16.81 -10.76 27.17
C LEU A 434 -16.23 -9.35 27.11
N LEU A 435 -16.91 -8.40 26.47
CA LEU A 435 -16.52 -6.98 26.45
C LEU A 435 -17.08 -6.24 27.67
N GLU A 436 -18.24 -6.65 28.18
CA GLU A 436 -18.87 -6.09 29.39
C GLU A 436 -18.35 -6.72 30.70
N ALA A 437 -17.59 -7.81 30.60
CA ALA A 437 -17.12 -8.55 31.76
C ALA A 437 -16.37 -7.62 32.76
N PRO A 438 -16.71 -7.67 34.07
CA PRO A 438 -16.10 -6.82 35.12
C PRO A 438 -14.57 -6.86 35.14
N THR A 439 -13.99 -7.94 34.61
CA THR A 439 -12.56 -8.11 34.44
C THR A 439 -11.92 -7.03 33.60
N GLY A 440 -12.55 -6.46 32.56
CA GLY A 440 -11.91 -5.43 31.73
C GLY A 440 -11.78 -4.07 32.43
N GLN A 441 -12.85 -3.62 33.09
CA GLN A 441 -12.86 -2.35 33.82
C GLN A 441 -12.14 -2.45 35.17
N GLY A 442 -12.31 -3.57 35.90
CA GLY A 442 -11.57 -3.83 37.13
C GLY A 442 -10.08 -4.06 36.88
N GLN A 443 -9.68 -4.70 35.78
CA GLN A 443 -8.29 -4.78 35.35
C GLN A 443 -7.73 -3.41 35.03
N LYS A 444 -8.46 -2.58 34.29
CA LYS A 444 -8.03 -1.20 33.99
C LYS A 444 -7.85 -0.37 35.26
N LEU A 445 -8.79 -0.45 36.21
CA LEU A 445 -8.66 0.21 37.51
C LEU A 445 -7.46 -0.32 38.31
N TYR A 446 -7.17 -1.62 38.26
CA TYR A 446 -5.99 -2.21 38.89
C TYR A 446 -4.69 -1.73 38.23
N GLU A 447 -4.64 -1.69 36.90
CA GLU A 447 -3.50 -1.18 36.13
C GLU A 447 -3.25 0.31 36.38
N GLU A 448 -4.30 1.11 36.58
CA GLU A 448 -4.17 2.55 36.82
C GLU A 448 -3.78 2.87 38.27
N ASN A 449 -4.20 2.07 39.25
CA ASN A 449 -4.13 2.45 40.67
C ASN A 449 -3.25 1.54 41.55
N CYS A 450 -2.92 0.31 41.11
CA CYS A 450 -2.34 -0.71 41.99
C CYS A 450 -1.10 -1.40 41.41
N VAL A 451 -1.01 -1.57 40.08
CA VAL A 451 0.12 -2.28 39.43
C VAL A 451 1.48 -1.63 39.68
N GLY A 452 1.50 -0.35 40.02
CA GLY A 452 2.73 0.40 40.31
C GLY A 452 3.48 -0.05 41.57
N CYS A 453 2.84 -0.82 42.45
CA CYS A 453 3.41 -1.23 43.74
C CYS A 453 3.69 -2.74 43.82
N HIS A 454 2.75 -3.58 43.40
CA HIS A 454 2.89 -5.03 43.41
C HIS A 454 2.07 -5.69 42.31
N GLY A 455 2.52 -6.89 41.92
CA GLY A 455 1.81 -7.73 40.97
C GLY A 455 0.45 -8.19 41.50
N LEU A 456 -0.37 -8.70 40.57
CA LEU A 456 -1.72 -9.16 40.85
C LEU A 456 -1.70 -10.46 41.68
N ASP A 457 -0.62 -11.22 41.58
CA ASP A 457 -0.33 -12.45 42.34
C ASP A 457 -0.47 -12.26 43.86
N ILE A 458 0.07 -11.14 44.38
CA ILE A 458 -0.02 -10.81 45.82
C ILE A 458 -1.46 -10.47 46.23
N ILE A 459 -2.20 -9.81 45.33
CA ILE A 459 -3.60 -9.43 45.58
C ILE A 459 -4.50 -10.66 45.51
N GLU A 460 -4.24 -11.56 44.57
CA GLU A 460 -4.97 -12.82 44.42
C GLU A 460 -4.80 -13.71 45.65
N GLU A 461 -3.58 -13.80 46.21
CA GLU A 461 -3.34 -14.51 47.47
C GLU A 461 -4.10 -13.87 48.64
N TRP A 462 -4.14 -12.53 48.70
CA TRP A 462 -4.89 -11.81 49.73
C TRP A 462 -6.41 -11.97 49.59
N ALA A 463 -6.93 -11.92 48.36
CA ALA A 463 -8.35 -12.04 48.05
C ALA A 463 -8.88 -13.48 48.19
N GLN A 464 -7.98 -14.46 48.27
CA GLN A 464 -8.32 -15.88 48.28
C GLN A 464 -9.18 -16.25 49.50
N GLY A 465 -10.43 -16.66 49.24
CA GLY A 465 -11.37 -17.08 50.28
C GLY A 465 -12.10 -15.94 51.00
N LEU A 466 -11.86 -14.67 50.62
CA LEU A 466 -12.63 -13.52 51.08
C LEU A 466 -13.91 -13.35 50.26
N THR A 467 -14.96 -12.79 50.87
CA THR A 467 -16.18 -12.36 50.18
C THR A 467 -15.99 -10.99 49.51
N LEU A 468 -16.84 -10.66 48.53
CA LEU A 468 -16.74 -9.38 47.81
C LEU A 468 -16.79 -8.18 48.77
N SER A 469 -17.66 -8.24 49.78
CA SER A 469 -17.76 -7.22 50.83
C SER A 469 -16.52 -7.09 51.70
N GLU A 470 -15.80 -8.19 51.95
CA GLU A 470 -14.56 -8.18 52.73
C GLU A 470 -13.40 -7.59 51.93
N ILE A 471 -13.35 -7.86 50.62
CA ILE A 471 -12.37 -7.24 49.72
C ILE A 471 -12.62 -5.74 49.59
N ILE A 472 -13.88 -5.31 49.43
CA ILE A 472 -14.24 -3.88 49.40
C ILE A 472 -13.85 -3.19 50.71
N ALA A 473 -14.17 -3.80 51.86
CA ALA A 473 -13.76 -3.27 53.17
C ALA A 473 -12.22 -3.17 53.29
N GLY A 474 -11.51 -4.18 52.77
CA GLY A 474 -10.05 -4.18 52.70
C GLY A 474 -9.47 -3.05 51.84
N LEU A 475 -10.08 -2.76 50.69
CA LEU A 475 -9.72 -1.63 49.83
C LEU A 475 -9.89 -0.28 50.52
N GLU A 476 -10.89 -0.16 51.40
CA GLU A 476 -11.13 1.03 52.21
C GLU A 476 -10.17 1.18 53.40
N SER A 477 -9.43 0.12 53.73
CA SER A 477 -8.50 0.08 54.86
C SER A 477 -7.12 -0.48 54.49
N LEU A 478 -6.65 -0.29 53.25
CA LEU A 478 -5.32 -0.76 52.81
C LEU A 478 -4.18 -0.27 53.70
N SER A 479 -4.28 0.95 54.21
CA SER A 479 -3.30 1.54 55.13
C SER A 479 -3.18 0.77 56.44
N SER A 480 -4.18 -0.05 56.80
CA SER A 480 -4.13 -0.92 57.97
C SER A 480 -3.42 -2.25 57.71
N LEU A 481 -3.29 -2.64 56.44
CA LEU A 481 -2.54 -3.82 56.01
C LEU A 481 -1.06 -3.47 55.83
N ASN A 482 -0.79 -2.27 55.30
CA ASN A 482 0.56 -1.74 55.17
C ASN A 482 0.52 -0.20 55.17
N ASP A 483 1.27 0.43 56.06
CA ASP A 483 1.31 1.89 56.22
C ASP A 483 1.78 2.64 54.93
N MET A 484 2.40 1.94 53.98
CA MET A 484 2.83 2.47 52.69
C MET A 484 1.73 2.41 51.61
N MET A 485 0.57 1.82 51.89
CA MET A 485 -0.57 1.73 50.98
C MET A 485 -1.63 2.75 51.39
N GLU A 486 -1.98 3.67 50.49
CA GLU A 486 -3.11 4.56 50.71
C GLU A 486 -4.44 3.80 50.53
N ASN A 487 -5.45 4.15 51.34
CA ASN A 487 -6.79 3.57 51.18
C ASN A 487 -7.37 3.95 49.82
N PHE A 488 -7.99 2.99 49.14
CA PHE A 488 -8.52 3.21 47.81
C PHE A 488 -9.72 4.16 47.85
N SER A 489 -9.56 5.31 47.20
CA SER A 489 -10.50 6.45 47.25
C SER A 489 -11.60 6.40 46.18
N GLY A 490 -11.67 5.31 45.41
CA GLY A 490 -12.69 5.10 44.37
C GLY A 490 -14.12 5.07 44.91
N THR A 491 -15.07 5.31 44.01
CA THR A 491 -16.51 5.18 44.23
C THR A 491 -16.88 3.74 44.62
N THR A 492 -18.07 3.55 45.20
CA THR A 492 -18.58 2.21 45.54
C THR A 492 -18.63 1.29 44.32
N ALA A 493 -19.00 1.82 43.15
CA ALA A 493 -19.01 1.06 41.89
C ALA A 493 -17.60 0.64 41.44
N GLU A 494 -16.60 1.54 41.54
CA GLU A 494 -15.21 1.21 41.21
C GLU A 494 -14.62 0.16 42.17
N LYS A 495 -14.97 0.22 43.45
CA LYS A 495 -14.58 -0.79 44.45
C LYS A 495 -15.20 -2.15 44.14
N GLU A 496 -16.47 -2.19 43.73
CA GLU A 496 -17.15 -3.42 43.31
C GLU A 496 -16.52 -4.03 42.05
N LEU A 497 -16.15 -3.20 41.07
CA LEU A 497 -15.43 -3.63 39.86
C LEU A 497 -14.03 -4.19 40.19
N LEU A 498 -13.27 -3.51 41.06
CA LEU A 498 -11.95 -3.95 41.49
C LEU A 498 -12.01 -5.25 42.30
N ALA A 499 -12.96 -5.35 43.24
CA ALA A 499 -13.18 -6.55 44.03
C ALA A 499 -13.67 -7.73 43.18
N GLY A 500 -14.56 -7.48 42.21
CA GLY A 500 -15.03 -8.48 41.25
C GLY A 500 -13.90 -8.99 40.36
N PHE A 501 -12.98 -8.11 39.93
CA PHE A 501 -11.77 -8.49 39.20
C PHE A 501 -10.86 -9.40 40.03
N PHE A 502 -10.61 -9.08 41.30
CA PHE A 502 -9.77 -9.91 42.20
C PHE A 502 -10.38 -11.28 42.52
N GLN A 503 -11.70 -11.44 42.39
CA GLN A 503 -12.40 -12.71 42.63
C GLN A 503 -12.71 -13.52 41.38
N SER A 504 -12.57 -12.93 40.19
CA SER A 504 -12.99 -13.58 38.96
C SER A 504 -12.10 -14.82 38.70
N PRO A 505 -12.68 -16.04 38.63
CA PRO A 505 -11.91 -17.21 38.26
C PRO A 505 -11.44 -17.03 36.82
N ARG A 506 -10.14 -16.81 36.63
CA ARG A 506 -9.57 -16.88 35.29
C ARG A 506 -9.66 -18.31 34.77
N ALA A 507 -9.84 -18.42 33.45
CA ALA A 507 -9.61 -19.67 32.73
C ALA A 507 -8.31 -20.30 33.22
N GLN A 508 -8.27 -21.64 33.29
CA GLN A 508 -7.10 -22.39 33.76
C GLN A 508 -5.80 -21.77 33.23
N PRO A 509 -4.72 -21.73 34.04
CA PRO A 509 -3.46 -21.15 33.60
C PRO A 509 -3.07 -21.79 32.27
N LEU A 510 -3.06 -20.94 31.23
CA LEU A 510 -2.68 -21.33 29.88
C LEU A 510 -1.31 -22.00 29.97
N SER A 511 -1.12 -23.11 29.26
CA SER A 511 0.22 -23.70 29.14
C SER A 511 1.20 -22.66 28.60
N ASP A 512 2.51 -22.81 28.81
CA ASP A 512 3.52 -21.88 28.29
C ASP A 512 3.36 -21.67 26.76
N VAL A 513 2.90 -22.70 26.06
CA VAL A 513 2.59 -22.66 24.62
C VAL A 513 1.36 -21.81 24.32
N GLU A 514 0.28 -21.94 25.10
CA GLU A 514 -0.94 -21.16 24.90
C GLU A 514 -0.77 -19.71 25.35
N THR A 515 -0.02 -19.48 26.42
CA THR A 515 0.42 -18.16 26.88
C THR A 515 1.28 -17.49 25.81
N GLY A 516 2.25 -18.21 25.27
CA GLY A 516 3.09 -17.73 24.17
C GLY A 516 2.30 -17.42 22.91
N ARG A 517 1.30 -18.25 22.58
CA ARG A 517 0.37 -18.02 21.47
C ARG A 517 -0.42 -16.74 21.68
N ALA A 518 -1.02 -16.55 22.84
CA ALA A 518 -1.80 -15.36 23.17
C ALA A 518 -0.96 -14.08 23.12
N ILE A 519 0.26 -14.11 23.67
CA ILE A 519 1.19 -12.98 23.61
C ILE A 519 1.57 -12.66 22.16
N PHE A 520 1.86 -13.69 21.35
CA PHE A 520 2.12 -13.52 19.93
C PHE A 520 0.90 -12.95 19.19
N GLU A 521 -0.30 -13.43 19.49
CA GLU A 521 -1.55 -12.97 18.91
C GLU A 521 -1.81 -11.50 19.20
N GLN A 522 -1.62 -11.08 20.45
CA GLN A 522 -1.89 -9.71 20.89
C GLN A 522 -0.85 -8.69 20.40
N ASN A 523 0.42 -9.11 20.30
CA ASN A 523 1.54 -8.19 20.13
C ASN A 523 2.27 -8.34 18.77
N CYS A 524 2.19 -9.50 18.13
CA CYS A 524 3.05 -9.86 17.00
C CYS A 524 2.28 -10.18 15.71
N THR A 525 1.04 -10.70 15.76
CA THR A 525 0.21 -10.90 14.54
C THR A 525 -0.12 -9.59 13.84
N GLY A 526 -0.16 -8.52 14.63
CA GLY A 526 -0.19 -7.14 14.17
C GLY A 526 1.09 -6.68 13.47
N CYS A 527 2.09 -7.55 13.27
CA CYS A 527 3.29 -7.54 12.43
C CYS A 527 3.21 -8.27 11.08
N HIS A 528 3.18 -9.59 11.22
CA HIS A 528 3.42 -10.66 10.26
C HIS A 528 2.64 -11.90 10.74
N GLY A 529 2.43 -12.89 9.89
CA GLY A 529 1.80 -14.15 10.32
C GLY A 529 2.69 -14.96 11.27
N SER A 530 2.10 -16.00 11.86
CA SER A 530 2.82 -16.98 12.70
C SER A 530 3.88 -17.74 11.91
N ASP A 531 3.64 -17.98 10.62
CA ASP A 531 4.56 -18.58 9.64
C ASP A 531 5.95 -17.94 9.69
N VAL A 532 6.02 -16.61 9.67
CA VAL A 532 7.29 -15.86 9.68
C VAL A 532 8.10 -16.14 10.95
N ILE A 533 7.43 -16.26 12.11
CA ILE A 533 8.10 -16.51 13.39
C ILE A 533 8.47 -17.97 13.55
N VAL A 534 7.60 -18.89 13.15
CA VAL A 534 7.89 -20.33 13.14
C VAL A 534 9.10 -20.60 12.24
N ASP A 535 9.15 -20.03 11.04
CA ASP A 535 10.28 -20.15 10.12
C ASP A 535 11.57 -19.53 10.68
N TRP A 536 11.49 -18.33 11.25
CA TRP A 536 12.66 -17.68 11.86
C TRP A 536 13.20 -18.45 13.08
N SER A 537 12.32 -19.14 13.81
CA SER A 537 12.68 -19.94 14.98
C SER A 537 13.39 -21.25 14.63
N GLN A 538 13.39 -21.66 13.35
CA GLN A 538 13.99 -22.92 12.90
C GLN A 538 15.47 -23.02 13.27
N GLY A 539 15.82 -24.14 13.92
CA GLY A 539 17.20 -24.42 14.36
C GLY A 539 17.68 -23.62 15.57
N ARG A 540 16.81 -22.81 16.21
CA ARG A 540 17.14 -22.03 17.42
C ARG A 540 16.63 -22.74 18.68
N SER A 541 17.27 -22.46 19.82
CA SER A 541 16.78 -22.89 21.13
C SER A 541 15.79 -21.87 21.72
N VAL A 542 14.95 -22.31 22.68
CA VAL A 542 14.04 -21.42 23.45
C VAL A 542 14.81 -20.20 23.97
N LYS A 543 15.98 -20.42 24.57
CA LYS A 543 16.84 -19.36 25.10
C LYS A 543 17.30 -18.38 24.01
N ALA A 544 17.74 -18.88 22.86
CA ALA A 544 18.18 -18.04 21.75
C ALA A 544 17.04 -17.20 21.15
N ILE A 545 15.81 -17.74 21.15
CA ILE A 545 14.61 -17.00 20.71
C ILE A 545 14.26 -15.92 21.73
N ALA A 546 14.18 -16.27 23.02
CA ALA A 546 13.88 -15.33 24.09
C ALA A 546 14.89 -14.17 24.15
N GLU A 547 16.20 -14.45 24.02
CA GLU A 547 17.24 -13.41 23.96
C GLU A 547 17.10 -12.51 22.74
N ALA A 548 16.66 -13.04 21.59
CA ALA A 548 16.45 -12.24 20.40
C ALA A 548 15.22 -11.31 20.51
N LEU A 549 14.19 -11.70 21.28
CA LEU A 549 13.03 -10.84 21.56
C LEU A 549 13.43 -9.55 22.31
N VAL A 550 14.48 -9.58 23.12
CA VAL A 550 15.03 -8.39 23.81
C VAL A 550 15.64 -7.38 22.82
N ALA A 551 16.14 -7.87 21.68
CA ALA A 551 16.86 -7.06 20.70
C ALA A 551 16.01 -6.66 19.49
N LEU A 552 14.68 -6.82 19.54
CA LEU A 552 13.79 -6.57 18.40
C LEU A 552 13.92 -5.15 17.84
N GLY A 553 14.03 -4.14 18.69
CA GLY A 553 14.25 -2.75 18.25
C GLY A 553 15.55 -2.52 17.47
N LYS A 554 16.55 -3.41 17.62
CA LYS A 554 17.79 -3.39 16.82
C LYS A 554 17.62 -4.08 15.47
N LEU A 555 16.66 -5.00 15.36
CA LEU A 555 16.33 -5.72 14.12
C LEU A 555 15.40 -4.90 13.23
N ASN A 556 14.39 -4.27 13.82
CA ASN A 556 13.50 -3.33 13.15
C ASN A 556 13.06 -2.26 14.15
N PRO A 557 13.29 -0.96 13.88
CA PRO A 557 12.85 0.13 14.76
C PRO A 557 11.34 0.14 15.03
N MET A 558 10.51 -0.42 14.13
CA MET A 558 9.06 -0.55 14.35
C MET A 558 8.69 -1.61 15.39
N MET A 559 9.60 -2.51 15.74
CA MET A 559 9.43 -3.47 16.83
C MET A 559 9.96 -2.92 18.16
N ALA A 560 10.47 -1.68 18.19
CA ALA A 560 10.85 -0.99 19.41
C ALA A 560 9.56 -0.56 20.14
N GLY A 561 9.25 -1.25 21.23
CA GLY A 561 8.02 -1.04 21.99
C GLY A 561 7.43 -2.32 22.57
N LEU A 562 7.82 -3.49 22.05
CA LEU A 562 7.47 -4.76 22.66
C LEU A 562 8.29 -4.95 23.96
N SER A 563 7.65 -4.71 25.10
CA SER A 563 8.19 -4.98 26.42
C SER A 563 7.53 -6.23 26.97
N LEU A 564 8.21 -7.37 26.84
CA LEU A 564 7.82 -8.62 27.48
C LEU A 564 8.77 -8.90 28.63
N ASP A 565 8.30 -9.49 29.72
CA ASP A 565 9.16 -9.99 30.78
C ASP A 565 9.87 -11.31 30.40
N ASP A 566 10.69 -11.88 31.29
CA ASP A 566 11.42 -13.11 30.99
C ASP A 566 10.51 -14.33 30.80
N ALA A 567 9.41 -14.42 31.55
CA ALA A 567 8.47 -15.52 31.47
C ALA A 567 7.65 -15.45 30.18
N GLU A 568 7.16 -14.26 29.83
CA GLU A 568 6.47 -13.98 28.57
C GLU A 568 7.35 -14.27 27.36
N ARG A 569 8.63 -13.88 27.39
CA ARG A 569 9.60 -14.20 26.33
C ARG A 569 9.82 -15.71 26.19
N GLN A 570 9.89 -16.43 27.31
CA GLN A 570 10.04 -17.89 27.30
C GLN A 570 8.78 -18.58 26.78
N ALA A 571 7.60 -18.09 27.14
CA ALA A 571 6.32 -18.57 26.65
C ALA A 571 6.21 -18.40 25.12
N VAL A 572 6.50 -17.20 24.59
CA VAL A 572 6.53 -16.94 23.13
C VAL A 572 7.54 -17.85 22.42
N ALA A 573 8.71 -18.07 23.03
CA ALA A 573 9.73 -18.96 22.49
C ALA A 573 9.31 -20.44 22.49
N ALA A 574 8.62 -20.89 23.55
CA ALA A 574 8.05 -22.23 23.64
C ALA A 574 6.96 -22.44 22.60
N TRP A 575 6.06 -21.46 22.45
CA TRP A 575 5.03 -21.46 21.41
C TRP A 575 5.62 -21.55 20.00
N ALA A 576 6.59 -20.67 19.67
CA ALA A 576 7.20 -20.62 18.34
C ALA A 576 7.83 -21.96 17.93
N LEU A 577 8.37 -22.71 18.90
CA LEU A 577 8.92 -24.05 18.69
C LEU A 577 7.87 -25.16 18.68
N SER A 578 6.75 -24.98 19.40
CA SER A 578 5.64 -25.94 19.47
C SER A 578 4.76 -25.95 18.21
N GLY A 579 4.74 -24.86 17.43
CA GLY A 579 4.08 -24.81 16.11
C GLY A 579 4.60 -25.85 15.12
N ARG A 580 5.69 -26.55 15.48
CA ARG A 580 6.29 -27.69 14.79
C ARG A 580 5.52 -29.01 14.96
N GLU A 581 4.74 -29.18 16.03
CA GLU A 581 4.02 -30.44 16.33
C GLU A 581 2.59 -30.48 15.75
N GLY A 582 2.07 -29.34 15.28
CA GLY A 582 0.71 -29.21 14.74
C GLY A 582 0.56 -29.38 13.23
N GLU A 583 1.64 -29.59 12.47
CA GLU A 583 1.61 -29.84 11.01
C GLU A 583 1.87 -31.31 10.63
N GLU A 584 2.13 -32.20 11.60
CA GLU A 584 2.24 -33.66 11.41
C GLU A 584 1.00 -34.44 11.93
N GLN A 585 -0.09 -33.76 12.27
CA GLN A 585 -1.43 -34.34 12.49
C GLN A 585 -2.44 -33.67 11.55
#